data_AF-A0A437M0U7-F1
#
_entry.id   AF-A0A437M0U7-F1
#
_cell.length_a   1.000
_cell.length_b   1.000
_cell.length_c   1.000
_cell.angle_alpha   90.00
_cell.angle_beta   90.00
_cell.angle_gamma   90.00
#
_symmetry.space_group_name_H-M   'P 1'
#
loop_
_entity.id
_entity.type
_entity.pdbx_description
1 polymer ?
#
loop_
_entity_poly.entity_id
_entity_poly.type
_entity_poly.pdbx_seq_one_letter_code
_entity_poly.pdbx_strand_id
1 'polypeptide(L)'
;MRAGRVRKMGLLVAASLLSVGASPPAFDVTEASIADLDTALADGRVTSRHLVEAYLARIAAYDRAGPRLNAIVRTNPKALAEADAFDRERRTKGPRGPLHGVPILVKDNYDTAGMPTSGGTLALATLQPTADAEQVAMLRKAGAIIIGKTTMHELAAGTTTVSSLTGYSRNPYDPARSPGGSSGGTGAAVAASFAAAGMGSDTCGSIRIPSAYQNLVGLRATSGLSSTKGVMPLSHTQDVAGPLARSVDDLAIMLDATVPDRVDGKSRGSYRAALRGDGLKGARIGVLRGYFGPVPDYKEGQDLVDRALGQMRDAGADLTDVTIPGLDDMLADSALILHEFKYDLAAYLAAQPYPPVASLSQILALGLQHDELDARFRQRDAPAQRDEAAYARAMEKRAAVRAAVLKLMAEQHLDAILYPTTLRRPPLIGGDESGILPSCQLSASAGLPVIAIPAGLTDRALPIGLELMGAPFAEPTLLRLAYGWERVAHPRKAPFSTPPLIDGKGPAVRTFATAAGSASARFRYDPTTGALDVTAEAGVAAPDVIALTIHRGAADGAPGPVLANLILPGSANGTAHMVLPARDRAELLGGRLYLALYTRTAPLGSGQAVIVPYP
;
A
#
# COMPACT_ATOMS: atom_id res chain seq x y z
N MET A 1 98.37 15.16 0.50
CA MET A 1 97.64 15.03 -0.79
C MET A 1 96.72 13.82 -0.69
N ARG A 2 95.39 14.02 -0.69
CA ARG A 2 94.38 12.95 -0.71
C ARG A 2 93.44 13.21 -1.88
N ALA A 3 93.37 12.24 -2.79
CA ALA A 3 92.52 12.28 -3.98
C ALA A 3 91.11 11.75 -3.66
N GLY A 4 90.11 12.42 -4.22
CA GLY A 4 88.68 12.14 -3.99
C GLY A 4 88.10 11.05 -4.90
N ARG A 5 86.95 10.52 -4.47
CA ARG A 5 86.02 9.75 -5.30
C ARG A 5 84.58 10.17 -4.98
N VAL A 6 83.86 10.55 -6.03
CA VAL A 6 82.45 10.95 -6.06
C VAL A 6 81.56 9.70 -6.00
N ARG A 7 80.51 9.71 -5.17
CA ARG A 7 79.44 8.69 -5.14
C ARG A 7 78.16 9.28 -5.74
N LYS A 8 77.56 8.56 -6.70
CA LYS A 8 76.26 8.85 -7.32
C LYS A 8 75.12 8.49 -6.37
N MET A 9 74.10 9.34 -6.30
CA MET A 9 72.88 9.16 -5.52
C MET A 9 71.74 8.71 -6.46
N GLY A 10 71.12 7.57 -6.17
CA GLY A 10 69.96 7.03 -6.90
C GLY A 10 68.66 7.39 -6.20
N LEU A 11 67.70 7.92 -6.96
CA LEU A 11 66.37 8.34 -6.51
C LEU A 11 65.40 7.13 -6.62
N LEU A 12 64.78 6.70 -5.53
CA LEU A 12 63.68 5.73 -5.54
C LEU A 12 62.34 6.47 -5.70
N VAL A 13 61.56 6.10 -6.72
CA VAL A 13 60.17 6.54 -6.91
C VAL A 13 59.25 5.43 -6.38
N ALA A 14 58.44 5.75 -5.37
CA ALA A 14 57.39 4.87 -4.87
C ALA A 14 56.12 5.05 -5.71
N ALA A 15 55.66 3.99 -6.36
CA ALA A 15 54.41 3.97 -7.11
C ALA A 15 53.25 3.60 -6.18
N SER A 16 52.36 4.56 -5.92
CA SER A 16 51.11 4.34 -5.20
C SER A 16 50.08 3.67 -6.13
N LEU A 17 49.82 2.39 -5.92
CA LEU A 17 48.71 1.69 -6.56
C LEU A 17 47.39 2.18 -5.95
N LEU A 18 46.68 3.05 -6.67
CA LEU A 18 45.28 3.36 -6.40
C LEU A 18 44.45 2.13 -6.76
N SER A 19 44.03 1.37 -5.75
CA SER A 19 42.96 0.39 -5.91
C SER A 19 41.68 1.14 -6.28
N VAL A 20 41.22 1.02 -7.52
CA VAL A 20 39.85 1.37 -7.90
C VAL A 20 38.95 0.40 -7.12
N GLY A 21 38.50 0.81 -5.94
CA GLY A 21 37.57 0.04 -5.14
C GLY A 21 36.28 -0.15 -5.95
N ALA A 22 35.87 -1.40 -6.14
CA ALA A 22 34.52 -1.67 -6.61
C ALA A 22 33.53 -0.93 -5.70
N SER A 23 32.58 -0.20 -6.29
CA SER A 23 31.50 0.41 -5.53
C SER A 23 30.86 -0.66 -4.65
N PRO A 24 30.65 -0.40 -3.35
CA PRO A 24 29.94 -1.36 -2.50
C PRO A 24 28.60 -1.73 -3.15
N PRO A 25 28.15 -2.99 -3.04
CA PRO A 25 26.88 -3.40 -3.62
C PRO A 25 25.77 -2.48 -3.10
N ALA A 26 24.86 -2.08 -3.99
CA ALA A 26 23.74 -1.21 -3.63
C ALA A 26 22.93 -1.84 -2.50
N PHE A 27 22.68 -1.09 -1.43
CA PHE A 27 21.87 -1.55 -0.31
C PHE A 27 20.43 -1.80 -0.79
N ASP A 28 19.94 -3.03 -0.63
CA ASP A 28 18.56 -3.37 -0.99
C ASP A 28 17.59 -2.85 0.06
N VAL A 29 16.79 -1.86 -0.33
CA VAL A 29 15.75 -1.24 0.51
C VAL A 29 14.44 -2.03 0.53
N THR A 30 14.34 -3.10 -0.26
CA THR A 30 13.12 -3.92 -0.37
C THR A 30 12.80 -4.57 0.98
N GLU A 31 11.60 -4.28 1.52
CA GLU A 31 11.15 -4.77 2.84
C GLU A 31 12.01 -4.35 4.05
N ALA A 32 12.99 -3.47 3.90
CA ALA A 32 13.75 -2.95 5.02
C ALA A 32 12.83 -2.14 5.96
N SER A 33 12.90 -2.42 7.26
CA SER A 33 12.21 -1.63 8.29
C SER A 33 12.94 -0.32 8.56
N ILE A 34 12.27 0.67 9.17
CA ILE A 34 12.90 1.91 9.60
C ILE A 34 14.06 1.61 10.57
N ALA A 35 13.91 0.59 11.43
CA ALA A 35 14.97 0.16 12.33
C ALA A 35 16.20 -0.41 11.57
N ASP A 36 15.99 -1.19 10.52
CA ASP A 36 17.08 -1.71 9.68
C ASP A 36 17.81 -0.57 8.96
N LEU A 37 17.06 0.40 8.44
CA LEU A 37 17.60 1.57 7.76
C LEU A 37 18.41 2.46 8.71
N ASP A 38 17.89 2.76 9.90
CA ASP A 38 18.61 3.56 10.89
C ASP A 38 19.89 2.85 11.36
N THR A 39 19.83 1.54 11.59
CA THR A 39 21.01 0.73 11.91
C THR A 39 22.03 0.78 10.77
N ALA A 40 21.60 0.65 9.51
CA ALA A 40 22.49 0.73 8.36
C ALA A 40 23.17 2.09 8.20
N LEU A 41 22.45 3.18 8.51
CA LEU A 41 22.98 4.53 8.52
C LEU A 41 23.94 4.75 9.70
N ALA A 42 23.64 4.20 10.87
CA ALA A 42 24.49 4.29 12.07
C ALA A 42 25.81 3.54 11.88
N ASP A 43 25.77 2.35 11.27
CA ASP A 43 26.95 1.53 10.97
C ASP A 43 27.79 2.06 9.80
N GLY A 44 27.30 3.09 9.09
CA GLY A 44 27.95 3.60 7.87
C GLY A 44 27.89 2.65 6.68
N ARG A 45 27.06 1.59 6.74
CA ARG A 45 26.81 0.66 5.62
C ARG A 45 26.12 1.34 4.45
N VAL A 46 25.33 2.37 4.73
CA VAL A 46 24.61 3.18 3.75
C VAL A 46 24.62 4.65 4.19
N THR A 47 24.34 5.56 3.25
CA THR A 47 24.11 6.98 3.53
C THR A 47 22.65 7.31 3.21
N SER A 48 22.14 8.42 3.75
CA SER A 48 20.80 8.92 3.44
C SER A 48 20.67 9.17 1.94
N ARG A 49 21.75 9.66 1.30
CA ARG A 49 21.82 9.81 -0.15
C ARG A 49 21.62 8.48 -0.88
N HIS A 50 22.35 7.44 -0.51
CA HIS A 50 22.22 6.12 -1.11
C HIS A 50 20.80 5.55 -0.92
N LEU A 51 20.17 5.77 0.25
CA LEU A 51 18.78 5.37 0.47
C LEU A 51 17.81 6.09 -0.48
N VAL A 52 17.94 7.42 -0.63
CA VAL A 52 17.11 8.18 -1.56
C VAL A 52 17.32 7.69 -3.00
N GLU A 53 18.57 7.47 -3.42
CA GLU A 53 18.88 6.94 -4.76
C GLU A 53 18.25 5.55 -4.98
N ALA A 54 18.32 4.65 -3.99
CA ALA A 54 17.73 3.31 -4.07
C ALA A 54 16.19 3.36 -4.21
N TYR A 55 15.51 4.19 -3.42
CA TYR A 55 14.06 4.36 -3.53
C TYR A 55 13.65 5.04 -4.84
N LEU A 56 14.38 6.06 -5.31
CA LEU A 56 14.12 6.69 -6.61
C LEU A 56 14.31 5.72 -7.77
N ALA A 57 15.30 4.83 -7.70
CA ALA A 57 15.49 3.77 -8.69
C ALA A 57 14.29 2.80 -8.74
N ARG A 58 13.74 2.43 -7.57
CA ARG A 58 12.52 1.60 -7.50
C ARG A 58 11.30 2.30 -8.09
N ILE A 59 11.11 3.59 -7.77
CA ILE A 59 10.04 4.41 -8.35
C ILE A 59 10.17 4.44 -9.88
N ALA A 60 11.37 4.71 -10.40
CA ALA A 60 11.62 4.76 -11.84
C ALA A 60 11.34 3.41 -12.53
N ALA A 61 11.71 2.29 -11.90
CA ALA A 61 11.54 0.95 -12.45
C ALA A 61 10.07 0.50 -12.49
N TYR A 62 9.25 0.91 -11.52
CA TYR A 62 7.96 0.26 -11.27
C TYR A 62 6.73 1.19 -11.27
N ASP A 63 6.89 2.49 -11.03
CA ASP A 63 5.73 3.39 -10.91
C ASP A 63 5.10 3.72 -12.26
N ARG A 64 5.94 4.12 -13.24
CA ARG A 64 5.51 4.47 -14.61
C ARG A 64 5.97 3.48 -15.67
N ALA A 65 6.97 2.66 -15.33
CA ALA A 65 7.46 1.52 -16.10
C ALA A 65 7.05 0.20 -15.43
N GLY A 66 7.46 -0.95 -16.00
CA GLY A 66 7.13 -2.27 -15.46
C GLY A 66 5.62 -2.45 -15.22
N PRO A 67 5.17 -2.70 -13.97
CA PRO A 67 3.76 -2.86 -13.62
C PRO A 67 2.93 -1.57 -13.69
N ARG A 68 3.55 -0.40 -13.89
CA ARG A 68 2.91 0.91 -14.04
C ARG A 68 1.97 1.24 -12.88
N LEU A 69 2.45 1.12 -11.65
CA LEU A 69 1.63 1.28 -10.46
C LEU A 69 0.92 2.64 -10.36
N ASN A 70 1.50 3.72 -10.90
CA ASN A 70 0.95 5.07 -10.84
C ASN A 70 0.57 5.49 -9.40
N ALA A 71 1.49 5.27 -8.47
CA ALA A 71 1.36 5.56 -7.06
C ALA A 71 1.99 6.92 -6.67
N ILE A 72 2.83 7.50 -7.54
CA ILE A 72 3.53 8.77 -7.29
C ILE A 72 2.96 9.88 -8.19
N VAL A 73 2.51 10.98 -7.57
CA VAL A 73 2.16 12.23 -8.28
C VAL A 73 3.44 12.93 -8.73
N ARG A 74 4.39 13.10 -7.80
CA ARG A 74 5.68 13.76 -8.04
C ARG A 74 6.71 13.38 -6.99
N THR A 75 7.97 13.36 -7.38
CA THR A 75 9.12 13.24 -6.46
C THR A 75 9.57 14.62 -5.99
N ASN A 76 10.14 14.70 -4.78
CA ASN A 76 10.71 15.94 -4.25
C ASN A 76 12.04 16.24 -4.98
N PRO A 77 12.14 17.36 -5.74
CA PRO A 77 13.35 17.70 -6.48
C PRO A 77 14.55 17.99 -5.56
N LYS A 78 14.30 18.26 -4.27
CA LYS A 78 15.34 18.53 -3.26
C LYS A 78 15.72 17.30 -2.44
N ALA A 79 15.13 16.12 -2.67
CA ALA A 79 15.33 14.93 -1.83
C ALA A 79 16.81 14.54 -1.67
N LEU A 80 17.59 14.57 -2.76
CA LEU A 80 19.02 14.24 -2.71
C LEU A 80 19.83 15.28 -1.93
N ALA A 81 19.52 16.57 -2.10
CA ALA A 81 20.20 17.64 -1.37
C ALA A 81 19.85 17.62 0.14
N GLU A 82 18.59 17.30 0.48
CA GLU A 82 18.14 17.06 1.85
C GLU A 82 18.87 15.86 2.46
N ALA A 83 19.00 14.75 1.73
CA ALA A 83 19.80 13.59 2.14
C ALA A 83 21.27 13.94 2.42
N ASP A 84 21.93 14.66 1.50
CA ASP A 84 23.32 15.08 1.70
C ASP A 84 23.47 15.95 2.96
N ALA A 85 22.46 16.77 3.28
CA ALA A 85 22.44 17.58 4.49
C ALA A 85 22.28 16.73 5.75
N PHE A 86 21.39 15.74 5.74
CA PHE A 86 21.20 14.82 6.87
C PHE A 86 22.42 13.92 7.10
N ASP A 87 23.14 13.53 6.05
CA ASP A 87 24.40 12.80 6.16
C ASP A 87 25.49 13.65 6.83
N ARG A 88 25.60 14.94 6.47
CA ARG A 88 26.49 15.89 7.15
C ARG A 88 26.07 16.11 8.60
N GLU A 89 24.78 16.24 8.87
CA GLU A 89 24.26 16.42 10.21
C GLU A 89 24.55 15.20 11.09
N ARG A 90 24.31 13.99 10.60
CA ARG A 90 24.61 12.74 11.31
C ARG A 90 26.08 12.68 11.73
N ARG A 91 27.00 13.08 10.85
CA ARG A 91 28.46 13.10 11.13
C ARG A 91 28.88 14.18 12.12
N THR A 92 28.21 15.33 12.15
CA THR A 92 28.66 16.52 12.90
C THR A 92 27.91 16.76 14.20
N LYS A 93 26.65 16.32 14.28
CA LYS A 93 25.74 16.54 15.42
C LYS A 93 25.11 15.27 15.96
N GLY A 94 25.22 14.16 15.23
CA GLY A 94 24.49 12.92 15.51
C GLY A 94 23.08 12.90 14.89
N PRO A 95 22.39 11.75 14.93
CA PRO A 95 21.04 11.61 14.41
C PRO A 95 20.00 12.27 15.33
N ARG A 96 18.92 12.80 14.76
CA ARG A 96 17.77 13.34 15.51
C ARG A 96 16.86 12.28 16.13
N GLY A 97 16.99 11.04 15.70
CA GLY A 97 16.15 9.90 16.08
C GLY A 97 16.04 8.88 14.95
N PRO A 98 15.15 7.88 15.07
CA PRO A 98 15.05 6.77 14.12
C PRO A 98 14.72 7.16 12.68
N LEU A 99 14.13 8.35 12.46
CA LEU A 99 13.79 8.85 11.13
C LEU A 99 14.88 9.69 10.47
N HIS A 100 16.03 9.92 11.13
CA HIS A 100 17.07 10.80 10.63
C HIS A 100 17.67 10.30 9.30
N GLY A 101 17.35 10.99 8.21
CA GLY A 101 17.78 10.61 6.85
C GLY A 101 16.91 9.53 6.19
N VAL A 102 15.78 9.15 6.80
CA VAL A 102 14.90 8.09 6.28
C VAL A 102 13.87 8.66 5.29
N PRO A 103 13.75 8.10 4.06
CA PRO A 103 12.76 8.55 3.08
C PRO A 103 11.32 8.13 3.39
N ILE A 104 10.40 9.11 3.39
CA ILE A 104 8.98 8.98 3.68
C ILE A 104 8.14 9.63 2.56
N LEU A 105 7.01 9.03 2.23
CA LEU A 105 6.02 9.60 1.30
C LEU A 105 4.85 10.24 2.03
N VAL A 106 4.23 11.24 1.42
CA VAL A 106 3.00 11.85 1.95
C VAL A 106 1.94 11.93 0.85
N LYS A 107 0.68 11.71 1.22
CA LYS A 107 -0.45 11.85 0.31
C LYS A 107 -0.54 13.27 -0.26
N ASP A 108 -1.03 13.39 -1.50
CA ASP A 108 -1.10 14.66 -2.23
C ASP A 108 -2.14 15.67 -1.69
N ASN A 109 -2.80 15.38 -0.57
CA ASN A 109 -3.61 16.33 0.18
C ASN A 109 -2.89 16.92 1.40
N TYR A 110 -1.63 16.58 1.65
CA TYR A 110 -0.83 17.25 2.68
C TYR A 110 -0.15 18.47 2.08
N ASP A 111 -0.29 19.64 2.67
CA ASP A 111 0.44 20.83 2.23
C ASP A 111 1.96 20.61 2.38
N THR A 112 2.70 21.06 1.38
CA THR A 112 4.17 21.08 1.40
C THR A 112 4.68 22.38 0.81
N ALA A 113 5.55 23.09 1.53
CA ALA A 113 6.13 24.36 1.05
C ALA A 113 7.01 24.19 -0.20
N GLY A 114 7.55 22.98 -0.41
CA GLY A 114 8.47 22.66 -1.51
C GLY A 114 7.86 21.95 -2.71
N MET A 115 6.58 21.56 -2.66
CA MET A 115 5.89 20.84 -3.74
C MET A 115 4.40 21.22 -3.79
N PRO A 116 3.75 21.20 -4.97
CA PRO A 116 2.32 21.44 -5.06
C PRO A 116 1.49 20.41 -4.29
N THR A 117 0.31 20.82 -3.86
CA THR A 117 -0.69 19.97 -3.18
C THR A 117 -1.98 20.05 -3.97
N SER A 118 -2.23 19.04 -4.80
CA SER A 118 -3.33 19.09 -5.77
C SER A 118 -4.57 18.33 -5.36
N GLY A 119 -4.53 17.54 -4.27
CA GLY A 119 -5.63 16.67 -3.90
C GLY A 119 -6.00 15.67 -5.01
N GLY A 120 -5.07 15.38 -5.93
CA GLY A 120 -5.31 14.56 -7.12
C GLY A 120 -6.15 15.22 -8.22
N THR A 121 -6.58 16.48 -8.11
CA THR A 121 -7.40 17.14 -9.14
C THR A 121 -6.57 17.99 -10.11
N LEU A 122 -6.92 18.00 -11.39
CA LEU A 122 -6.34 18.90 -12.39
C LEU A 122 -6.51 20.37 -11.99
N ALA A 123 -7.63 20.71 -11.34
CA ALA A 123 -7.95 22.08 -10.94
C ALA A 123 -6.95 22.69 -9.95
N LEU A 124 -6.22 21.86 -9.22
CA LEU A 124 -5.25 22.27 -8.19
C LEU A 124 -3.84 21.79 -8.51
N ALA A 125 -3.57 21.36 -9.74
CA ALA A 125 -2.26 20.81 -10.16
C ALA A 125 -1.07 21.74 -9.87
N THR A 126 -1.34 23.04 -9.78
CA THR A 126 -0.38 24.13 -9.53
C THR A 126 -0.55 24.80 -8.16
N LEU A 127 -1.49 24.33 -7.32
CA LEU A 127 -1.67 24.89 -5.98
C LEU A 127 -0.40 24.67 -5.16
N GLN A 128 0.29 25.76 -4.82
CA GLN A 128 1.55 25.73 -4.09
C GLN A 128 1.36 26.33 -2.70
N PRO A 129 1.25 25.51 -1.64
CA PRO A 129 1.24 25.98 -0.27
C PRO A 129 2.55 26.70 0.09
N THR A 130 2.47 27.66 1.01
CA THR A 130 3.63 28.39 1.56
C THR A 130 4.21 27.75 2.82
N ALA A 131 3.49 26.80 3.42
CA ALA A 131 3.89 26.10 4.62
C ALA A 131 3.67 24.58 4.45
N ASP A 132 4.43 23.81 5.22
CA ASP A 132 4.18 22.39 5.38
C ASP A 132 2.94 22.18 6.27
N ALA A 133 2.16 21.15 5.97
CA ALA A 133 1.18 20.61 6.91
C ALA A 133 1.88 20.25 8.22
N GLU A 134 1.16 20.35 9.34
CA GLU A 134 1.80 20.24 10.67
C GLU A 134 2.52 18.90 10.86
N GLN A 135 1.91 17.79 10.43
CA GLN A 135 2.56 16.47 10.48
C GLN A 135 3.79 16.37 9.56
N VAL A 136 3.80 17.06 8.41
CA VAL A 136 4.98 17.11 7.52
C VAL A 136 6.11 17.86 8.20
N ALA A 137 5.81 19.01 8.83
CA ALA A 137 6.79 19.77 9.60
C ALA A 137 7.36 18.94 10.77
N MET A 138 6.53 18.16 11.46
CA MET A 138 6.97 17.25 12.52
C MET A 138 7.88 16.12 12.00
N LEU A 139 7.54 15.50 10.86
CA LEU A 139 8.40 14.50 10.22
C LEU A 139 9.77 15.09 9.83
N ARG A 140 9.79 16.28 9.24
CA ARG A 140 11.06 16.98 8.91
C ARG A 140 11.86 17.35 10.16
N LYS A 141 11.18 17.74 11.24
CA LYS A 141 11.81 18.00 12.55
C LYS A 141 12.49 16.73 13.06
N ALA A 142 11.83 15.57 12.94
CA ALA A 142 12.38 14.25 13.29
C ALA A 142 13.50 13.77 12.35
N GLY A 143 13.81 14.52 11.29
CA GLY A 143 14.88 14.24 10.35
C GLY A 143 14.47 13.38 9.14
N ALA A 144 13.16 13.16 8.94
CA ALA A 144 12.68 12.41 7.79
C ALA A 144 12.82 13.22 6.48
N ILE A 145 13.11 12.52 5.38
CA ILE A 145 13.16 13.10 4.04
C ILE A 145 11.83 12.84 3.36
N ILE A 146 11.08 13.90 3.04
CA ILE A 146 9.85 13.77 2.26
C ILE A 146 10.24 13.56 0.79
N ILE A 147 10.28 12.31 0.34
CA ILE A 147 10.80 11.94 -0.98
C ILE A 147 9.84 12.25 -2.13
N GLY A 148 8.55 12.48 -1.83
CA GLY A 148 7.55 12.80 -2.84
C GLY A 148 6.11 12.80 -2.33
N LYS A 149 5.18 12.97 -3.27
CA LYS A 149 3.74 12.99 -3.08
C LYS A 149 3.09 11.78 -3.74
N THR A 150 2.21 11.09 -3.05
CA THR A 150 1.50 9.91 -3.56
C THR A 150 0.14 10.25 -4.14
N THR A 151 -0.28 9.49 -5.16
CA THR A 151 -1.61 9.60 -5.75
C THR A 151 -2.69 9.30 -4.73
N MET A 152 -3.89 9.81 -5.01
CA MET A 152 -5.05 9.62 -4.16
C MET A 152 -6.33 9.62 -4.98
N HIS A 153 -7.40 9.06 -4.44
CA HIS A 153 -8.72 9.29 -5.03
C HIS A 153 -9.05 10.78 -4.93
N GLU A 154 -9.47 11.37 -6.04
CA GLU A 154 -9.59 12.82 -6.21
C GLU A 154 -10.36 13.48 -5.06
N LEU A 155 -9.76 14.51 -4.44
CA LEU A 155 -10.29 15.25 -3.29
C LEU A 155 -10.73 14.34 -2.13
N ALA A 156 -10.04 13.20 -1.97
CA ALA A 156 -10.34 12.14 -1.01
C ALA A 156 -11.75 11.53 -1.14
N ALA A 157 -12.41 11.72 -2.28
CA ALA A 157 -13.84 11.54 -2.42
C ALA A 157 -14.29 10.11 -2.77
N GLY A 158 -13.47 9.09 -2.54
CA GLY A 158 -13.80 7.69 -2.87
C GLY A 158 -12.70 6.71 -2.49
N THR A 159 -12.90 5.44 -2.86
CA THR A 159 -12.16 4.31 -2.26
C THR A 159 -11.36 3.47 -3.25
N THR A 160 -11.23 3.91 -4.50
CA THR A 160 -10.53 3.17 -5.56
C THR A 160 -9.23 3.80 -6.07
N THR A 161 -8.96 5.05 -5.70
CA THR A 161 -7.81 5.85 -6.17
C THR A 161 -7.78 6.05 -7.69
N VAL A 162 -8.74 6.84 -8.16
CA VAL A 162 -8.78 7.45 -9.50
C VAL A 162 -8.83 8.96 -9.36
N SER A 163 -8.19 9.68 -10.29
CA SER A 163 -8.18 11.15 -10.24
C SER A 163 -8.01 11.79 -11.62
N SER A 164 -8.57 12.98 -11.81
CA SER A 164 -8.42 13.74 -13.06
C SER A 164 -6.96 14.05 -13.39
N LEU A 165 -6.10 14.27 -12.38
CA LEU A 165 -4.68 14.58 -12.58
C LEU A 165 -3.85 13.38 -13.03
N THR A 166 -4.15 12.18 -12.52
CA THR A 166 -3.24 11.02 -12.66
C THR A 166 -3.88 9.77 -13.22
N GLY A 167 -5.20 9.71 -13.38
CA GLY A 167 -5.94 8.50 -13.74
C GLY A 167 -5.93 7.47 -12.61
N TYR A 168 -5.97 6.18 -12.96
CA TYR A 168 -6.02 5.08 -11.98
C TYR A 168 -4.65 4.71 -11.43
N SER A 169 -4.55 4.61 -10.11
CA SER A 169 -3.48 3.87 -9.44
C SER A 169 -3.76 2.37 -9.46
N ARG A 170 -2.71 1.54 -9.39
CA ARG A 170 -2.81 0.07 -9.48
C ARG A 170 -2.31 -0.60 -8.21
N ASN A 171 -2.91 -1.76 -7.90
CA ASN A 171 -2.52 -2.60 -6.79
C ASN A 171 -1.24 -3.42 -7.13
N PRO A 172 -0.12 -3.31 -6.40
CA PRO A 172 1.07 -4.12 -6.64
C PRO A 172 0.87 -5.64 -6.47
N TYR A 173 -0.17 -6.14 -5.78
CA TYR A 173 -0.47 -7.58 -5.74
C TYR A 173 -1.16 -8.09 -7.00
N ASP A 174 -1.81 -7.20 -7.74
CA ASP A 174 -2.48 -7.46 -9.01
C ASP A 174 -2.73 -6.13 -9.74
N PRO A 175 -1.87 -5.74 -10.71
CA PRO A 175 -1.97 -4.44 -11.37
C PRO A 175 -3.29 -4.19 -12.12
N ALA A 176 -4.15 -5.20 -12.31
CA ALA A 176 -5.50 -5.02 -12.86
C ALA A 176 -6.52 -4.50 -11.83
N ARG A 177 -6.14 -4.40 -10.56
CA ARG A 177 -7.03 -4.06 -9.44
C ARG A 177 -6.73 -2.70 -8.83
N SER A 178 -7.76 -2.13 -8.21
CA SER A 178 -7.65 -0.94 -7.40
C SER A 178 -6.77 -1.20 -6.16
N PRO A 179 -5.93 -0.23 -5.78
CA PRO A 179 -5.17 -0.31 -4.53
C PRO A 179 -5.99 0.03 -3.28
N GLY A 180 -7.30 0.27 -3.41
CA GLY A 180 -8.11 0.89 -2.37
C GLY A 180 -7.98 2.41 -2.40
N GLY A 181 -8.51 3.11 -1.40
CA GLY A 181 -8.52 4.56 -1.40
C GLY A 181 -9.20 5.16 -0.18
N SER A 182 -9.12 6.48 -0.01
CA SER A 182 -8.50 7.43 -0.94
C SER A 182 -6.97 7.51 -0.87
N SER A 183 -6.32 6.92 0.14
CA SER A 183 -4.84 6.88 0.24
C SER A 183 -4.21 5.70 -0.51
N GLY A 184 -4.80 5.28 -1.64
CA GLY A 184 -4.37 4.09 -2.37
C GLY A 184 -2.97 4.22 -2.97
N GLY A 185 -2.58 5.41 -3.44
CA GLY A 185 -1.21 5.66 -3.89
C GLY A 185 -0.19 5.50 -2.76
N THR A 186 -0.50 6.01 -1.56
CA THR A 186 0.35 5.77 -0.37
C THR A 186 0.47 4.29 -0.07
N GLY A 187 -0.66 3.57 -0.03
CA GLY A 187 -0.66 2.13 0.22
C GLY A 187 0.17 1.36 -0.83
N ALA A 188 -0.07 1.60 -2.12
CA ALA A 188 0.65 0.95 -3.20
C ALA A 188 2.16 1.24 -3.15
N ALA A 189 2.54 2.50 -2.91
CA ALA A 189 3.94 2.91 -2.83
C ALA A 189 4.68 2.27 -1.64
N VAL A 190 4.04 2.20 -0.46
CA VAL A 190 4.65 1.57 0.72
C VAL A 190 4.76 0.05 0.53
N ALA A 191 3.73 -0.60 -0.02
CA ALA A 191 3.77 -2.04 -0.31
C ALA A 191 4.81 -2.40 -1.38
N ALA A 192 5.04 -1.51 -2.34
CA ALA A 192 6.07 -1.63 -3.37
C ALA A 192 7.47 -1.17 -2.93
N SER A 193 7.67 -0.84 -1.64
CA SER A 193 8.94 -0.33 -1.10
C SER A 193 9.48 0.88 -1.90
N PHE A 194 8.63 1.87 -2.19
CA PHE A 194 9.02 3.17 -2.76
C PHE A 194 9.46 4.19 -1.69
N ALA A 195 9.21 3.88 -0.42
CA ALA A 195 9.70 4.59 0.75
C ALA A 195 9.61 3.67 1.97
N ALA A 196 10.22 4.09 3.09
CA ALA A 196 10.20 3.32 4.33
C ALA A 196 8.78 3.21 4.91
N ALA A 197 8.03 4.31 4.91
CA ALA A 197 6.61 4.38 5.26
C ALA A 197 5.94 5.56 4.53
N GLY A 198 4.64 5.75 4.73
CA GLY A 198 3.92 6.85 4.10
C GLY A 198 2.78 7.39 4.94
N MET A 199 2.37 8.62 4.67
CA MET A 199 1.24 9.29 5.30
C MET A 199 0.00 9.26 4.41
N GLY A 200 -1.16 8.94 5.00
CA GLY A 200 -2.47 8.96 4.39
C GLY A 200 -3.46 9.79 5.20
N SER A 201 -4.69 9.91 4.74
CA SER A 201 -5.79 10.53 5.51
C SER A 201 -7.02 9.64 5.49
N ASP A 202 -7.84 9.71 6.54
CA ASP A 202 -9.02 8.88 6.73
C ASP A 202 -10.22 9.71 7.18
N THR A 203 -11.25 9.76 6.34
CA THR A 203 -12.59 10.27 6.70
C THR A 203 -13.53 9.10 6.95
N CYS A 204 -13.57 8.15 6.01
CA CYS A 204 -14.30 6.88 6.09
C CYS A 204 -13.49 5.81 5.36
N GLY A 205 -12.47 5.25 6.02
CA GLY A 205 -11.73 4.07 5.56
C GLY A 205 -10.49 4.38 4.72
N SER A 206 -10.18 5.66 4.48
CA SER A 206 -9.13 6.05 3.54
C SER A 206 -7.68 5.78 3.98
N ILE A 207 -7.42 5.37 5.23
CA ILE A 207 -6.15 4.75 5.65
C ILE A 207 -6.31 3.22 5.70
N ARG A 208 -7.46 2.76 6.22
CA ARG A 208 -7.72 1.35 6.54
C ARG A 208 -7.89 0.48 5.29
N ILE A 209 -8.71 0.90 4.33
CA ILE A 209 -8.99 0.18 3.07
C ILE A 209 -7.71 0.00 2.24
N PRO A 210 -6.90 1.06 1.95
CA PRO A 210 -5.60 0.86 1.33
C PRO A 210 -4.71 -0.10 2.12
N SER A 211 -4.67 0.00 3.45
CA SER A 211 -3.82 -0.88 4.25
C SER A 211 -4.22 -2.36 4.10
N ALA A 212 -5.53 -2.64 4.13
CA ALA A 212 -6.07 -3.99 3.93
C ALA A 212 -5.77 -4.54 2.54
N TYR A 213 -5.97 -3.77 1.48
CA TYR A 213 -5.71 -4.21 0.09
C TYR A 213 -4.24 -4.25 -0.30
N GLN A 214 -3.37 -3.69 0.54
CA GLN A 214 -1.92 -3.61 0.30
C GLN A 214 -1.09 -4.44 1.28
N ASN A 215 -1.75 -5.22 2.16
CA ASN A 215 -1.09 -6.06 3.18
C ASN A 215 -0.16 -5.22 4.07
N LEU A 216 -0.66 -4.05 4.49
CA LEU A 216 0.02 -3.10 5.36
C LEU A 216 -0.72 -2.97 6.68
N VAL A 217 -0.08 -2.29 7.62
CA VAL A 217 -0.70 -1.80 8.84
C VAL A 217 -1.00 -0.31 8.67
N GLY A 218 -2.16 0.15 9.11
CA GLY A 218 -2.53 1.56 9.11
C GLY A 218 -3.38 1.92 10.31
N LEU A 219 -3.22 3.12 10.84
CA LEU A 219 -3.95 3.56 12.04
C LEU A 219 -4.75 4.83 11.78
N ARG A 220 -6.06 4.74 11.96
CA ARG A 220 -6.98 5.87 12.15
C ARG A 220 -6.94 6.21 13.64
N ALA A 221 -6.29 7.31 14.00
CA ALA A 221 -6.19 7.74 15.39
C ALA A 221 -7.54 8.22 15.95
N THR A 222 -7.61 8.36 17.27
CA THR A 222 -8.67 9.10 17.96
C THR A 222 -8.79 10.48 17.31
N SER A 223 -10.02 10.91 17.01
CA SER A 223 -10.26 12.24 16.43
C SER A 223 -9.67 13.33 17.32
N GLY A 224 -8.83 14.19 16.74
CA GLY A 224 -8.13 15.27 17.45
C GLY A 224 -6.76 14.89 18.05
N LEU A 225 -6.34 13.62 18.00
CA LEU A 225 -5.03 13.20 18.53
C LEU A 225 -3.85 13.78 17.73
N SER A 226 -3.94 13.71 16.40
CA SER A 226 -2.95 14.28 15.49
C SER A 226 -3.55 15.44 14.72
N SER A 227 -2.73 16.46 14.46
CA SER A 227 -3.17 17.64 13.72
C SER A 227 -3.53 17.31 12.27
N THR A 228 -4.63 17.90 11.78
CA THR A 228 -5.03 17.92 10.37
C THR A 228 -4.74 19.28 9.72
N LYS A 229 -4.03 20.18 10.41
CA LYS A 229 -3.67 21.50 9.87
C LYS A 229 -2.80 21.35 8.62
N GLY A 230 -3.23 21.99 7.54
CA GLY A 230 -2.60 21.89 6.23
C GLY A 230 -2.87 20.57 5.51
N VAL A 231 -3.86 19.79 5.95
CA VAL A 231 -4.37 18.65 5.17
C VAL A 231 -5.66 19.10 4.49
N MET A 232 -5.71 19.05 3.16
CA MET A 232 -6.90 19.41 2.39
C MET A 232 -8.08 18.51 2.82
N PRO A 233 -9.20 19.11 3.25
CA PRO A 233 -10.25 18.40 3.99
C PRO A 233 -11.24 17.68 3.08
N LEU A 234 -11.91 16.68 3.66
CA LEU A 234 -13.17 16.14 3.17
C LEU A 234 -14.32 16.41 4.15
N SER A 235 -14.06 16.35 5.45
CA SER A 235 -15.04 16.54 6.52
C SER A 235 -14.29 16.77 7.84
N HIS A 236 -14.23 18.01 8.30
CA HIS A 236 -13.48 18.41 9.50
C HIS A 236 -13.86 17.62 10.76
N THR A 237 -15.10 17.12 10.86
CA THR A 237 -15.54 16.31 12.01
C THR A 237 -14.96 14.89 11.98
N GLN A 238 -14.65 14.36 10.80
CA GLN A 238 -14.29 12.96 10.58
C GLN A 238 -12.83 12.76 10.18
N ASP A 239 -12.20 13.78 9.63
CA ASP A 239 -10.87 13.71 9.05
C ASP A 239 -9.81 13.42 10.12
N VAL A 240 -9.00 12.41 9.85
CA VAL A 240 -7.74 12.18 10.54
C VAL A 240 -6.62 12.02 9.52
N ALA A 241 -5.40 12.32 9.95
CA ALA A 241 -4.17 12.12 9.20
C ALA A 241 -3.28 11.13 9.97
N GLY A 242 -2.75 10.13 9.27
CA GLY A 242 -2.04 9.04 9.94
C GLY A 242 -1.19 8.18 8.99
N PRO A 243 -0.29 7.34 9.56
CA PRO A 243 0.67 6.56 8.79
C PRO A 243 0.10 5.26 8.24
N LEU A 244 0.74 4.78 7.18
CA LEU A 244 0.66 3.43 6.64
C LEU A 244 2.09 2.85 6.60
N ALA A 245 2.28 1.63 7.08
CA ALA A 245 3.59 1.01 7.18
C ALA A 245 3.54 -0.51 6.92
N ARG A 246 4.69 -1.11 6.59
CA ARG A 246 4.81 -2.57 6.37
C ARG A 246 4.82 -3.37 7.67
N SER A 247 5.14 -2.72 8.79
CA SER A 247 5.17 -3.33 10.12
C SER A 247 4.53 -2.45 11.19
N VAL A 248 4.12 -3.05 12.31
CA VAL A 248 3.60 -2.30 13.47
C VAL A 248 4.71 -1.48 14.15
N ASP A 249 5.97 -1.93 14.13
CA ASP A 249 7.11 -1.16 14.67
C ASP A 249 7.34 0.14 13.88
N ASP A 250 7.34 0.05 12.54
CA ASP A 250 7.46 1.22 11.67
C ASP A 250 6.28 2.18 11.86
N LEU A 251 5.07 1.66 12.02
CA LEU A 251 3.87 2.46 12.29
C LEU A 251 4.02 3.23 13.62
N ALA A 252 4.53 2.57 14.66
CA ALA A 252 4.73 3.18 15.97
C ALA A 252 5.82 4.28 15.94
N ILE A 253 6.91 4.07 15.20
CA ILE A 253 7.94 5.10 14.97
C ILE A 253 7.34 6.32 14.26
N MET A 254 6.50 6.10 13.25
CA MET A 254 5.82 7.18 12.54
C MET A 254 4.87 7.97 13.46
N LEU A 255 4.08 7.28 14.29
CA LEU A 255 3.20 7.93 15.26
C LEU A 255 3.98 8.72 16.33
N ASP A 256 5.14 8.20 16.76
CA ASP A 256 6.02 8.91 17.68
C ASP A 256 6.53 10.23 17.09
N ALA A 257 6.67 10.31 15.76
CA ALA A 257 7.11 11.49 15.06
C ALA A 257 5.99 12.47 14.67
N THR A 258 4.73 12.02 14.58
CA THR A 258 3.62 12.85 14.04
C THR A 258 2.54 13.21 15.06
N VAL A 259 2.55 12.59 16.24
CA VAL A 259 1.66 12.97 17.34
C VAL A 259 2.42 13.87 18.32
N PRO A 260 1.86 15.02 18.71
CA PRO A 260 2.49 15.90 19.71
C PRO A 260 2.89 15.15 20.99
N ASP A 261 4.02 15.53 21.59
CA ASP A 261 4.53 14.92 22.83
C ASP A 261 3.57 15.08 24.01
N ARG A 262 2.68 16.07 23.95
CA ARG A 262 1.61 16.30 24.92
C ARG A 262 0.25 16.28 24.27
N VAL A 263 -0.64 15.47 24.82
CA VAL A 263 -2.06 15.37 24.44
C VAL A 263 -2.86 15.65 25.71
N ASP A 264 -3.78 16.62 25.67
CA ASP A 264 -4.56 17.08 26.83
C ASP A 264 -3.72 17.36 28.08
N GLY A 265 -2.56 18.00 27.87
CA GLY A 265 -1.65 18.38 28.94
C GLY A 265 -0.89 17.21 29.58
N LYS A 266 -1.03 15.97 29.11
CA LYS A 266 -0.26 14.81 29.59
C LYS A 266 0.80 14.41 28.57
N SER A 267 1.95 13.92 29.04
CA SER A 267 2.92 13.31 28.14
C SER A 267 2.32 12.06 27.52
N ARG A 268 2.45 11.94 26.20
CA ARG A 268 2.01 10.80 25.42
C ARG A 268 2.88 9.55 25.64
N GLY A 269 4.11 9.72 26.10
CA GLY A 269 5.13 8.66 26.10
C GLY A 269 5.56 8.28 24.68
N SER A 270 6.06 7.05 24.51
CA SER A 270 6.39 6.49 23.18
C SER A 270 5.39 5.38 22.82
N TYR A 271 4.90 5.40 21.58
CA TYR A 271 4.07 4.34 21.01
C TYR A 271 4.89 3.08 20.77
N ARG A 272 6.15 3.22 20.35
CA ARG A 272 7.05 2.08 20.19
C ARG A 272 7.28 1.35 21.52
N ALA A 273 7.30 2.08 22.63
CA ALA A 273 7.41 1.48 23.95
C ALA A 273 6.17 0.65 24.38
N ALA A 274 5.04 0.73 23.66
CA ALA A 274 3.85 -0.08 23.91
C ALA A 274 3.88 -1.47 23.25
N LEU A 275 4.82 -1.72 22.34
CA LEU A 275 4.89 -2.96 21.57
C LEU A 275 5.31 -4.13 22.45
N ARG A 276 4.51 -5.20 22.47
CA ARG A 276 4.78 -6.43 23.24
C ARG A 276 4.50 -7.65 22.38
N GLY A 277 5.50 -8.52 22.22
CA GLY A 277 5.40 -9.67 21.33
C GLY A 277 4.35 -10.70 21.76
N ASP A 278 4.02 -10.73 23.05
CA ASP A 278 2.95 -11.50 23.67
C ASP A 278 1.66 -10.69 23.83
N GLY A 279 1.49 -9.61 23.05
CA GLY A 279 0.40 -8.65 23.21
C GLY A 279 -1.01 -9.24 23.10
N LEU A 280 -1.20 -10.44 22.54
CA LEU A 280 -2.50 -11.12 22.49
C LEU A 280 -2.83 -11.91 23.78
N LYS A 281 -1.83 -12.25 24.59
CA LYS A 281 -2.02 -13.10 25.77
C LYS A 281 -2.91 -12.38 26.80
N GLY A 282 -4.08 -12.97 27.09
CA GLY A 282 -5.06 -12.42 28.02
C GLY A 282 -5.85 -11.23 27.47
N ALA A 283 -5.69 -10.89 26.18
CA ALA A 283 -6.46 -9.81 25.56
C ALA A 283 -7.93 -10.22 25.41
N ARG A 284 -8.86 -9.31 25.69
CA ARG A 284 -10.30 -9.54 25.54
C ARG A 284 -10.81 -8.79 24.32
N ILE A 285 -11.19 -9.51 23.27
CA ILE A 285 -11.54 -8.92 21.97
C ILE A 285 -12.95 -9.35 21.58
N GLY A 286 -13.85 -8.39 21.36
CA GLY A 286 -15.20 -8.65 20.89
C GLY A 286 -15.24 -8.77 19.37
N VAL A 287 -15.71 -9.88 18.81
CA VAL A 287 -15.84 -10.06 17.35
C VAL A 287 -17.23 -9.61 16.90
N LEU A 288 -17.31 -8.52 16.13
CA LEU A 288 -18.57 -7.96 15.65
C LEU A 288 -19.05 -8.72 14.39
N ARG A 289 -19.70 -9.87 14.61
CA ARG A 289 -20.11 -10.80 13.53
C ARG A 289 -21.08 -10.21 12.51
N GLY A 290 -21.87 -9.19 12.89
CA GLY A 290 -22.75 -8.49 11.95
C GLY A 290 -22.03 -7.84 10.75
N TYR A 291 -20.71 -7.66 10.83
CA TYR A 291 -19.88 -7.08 9.76
C TYR A 291 -19.30 -8.15 8.81
N PHE A 292 -19.63 -9.42 9.03
CA PHE A 292 -19.23 -10.52 8.16
C PHE A 292 -20.33 -10.69 7.10
N GLY A 293 -20.15 -10.06 5.93
CA GLY A 293 -21.15 -9.98 4.86
C GLY A 293 -21.70 -11.34 4.39
N PRO A 294 -22.82 -11.38 3.64
CA PRO A 294 -23.52 -12.61 3.31
C PRO A 294 -22.74 -13.55 2.39
N VAL A 295 -22.82 -14.87 2.60
CA VAL A 295 -22.27 -15.88 1.65
C VAL A 295 -23.16 -16.00 0.40
N PRO A 296 -22.62 -16.41 -0.78
CA PRO A 296 -21.28 -16.96 -1.03
C PRO A 296 -20.18 -15.93 -1.37
N ASP A 297 -20.51 -14.70 -1.76
CA ASP A 297 -19.55 -13.73 -2.32
C ASP A 297 -18.41 -13.33 -1.35
N TYR A 298 -18.60 -13.59 -0.06
CA TYR A 298 -17.69 -13.22 1.03
C TYR A 298 -16.94 -14.43 1.60
N LYS A 299 -17.20 -15.66 1.12
CA LYS A 299 -16.70 -16.91 1.71
C LYS A 299 -15.18 -17.00 1.75
N GLU A 300 -14.50 -16.62 0.66
CA GLU A 300 -13.02 -16.64 0.58
C GLU A 300 -12.38 -15.75 1.66
N GLY A 301 -12.93 -14.53 1.85
CA GLY A 301 -12.47 -13.62 2.89
C GLY A 301 -12.84 -14.08 4.29
N GLN A 302 -14.05 -14.59 4.48
CA GLN A 302 -14.50 -15.13 5.78
C GLN A 302 -13.61 -16.28 6.23
N ASP A 303 -13.32 -17.25 5.35
CA ASP A 303 -12.46 -18.40 5.69
C ASP A 303 -11.06 -17.97 6.11
N LEU A 304 -10.52 -16.94 5.46
CA LEU A 304 -9.23 -16.38 5.81
C LEU A 304 -9.26 -15.68 7.17
N VAL A 305 -10.32 -14.89 7.44
CA VAL A 305 -10.49 -14.21 8.72
C VAL A 305 -10.73 -15.21 9.85
N ASP A 306 -11.56 -16.24 9.66
CA ASP A 306 -11.82 -17.25 10.69
C ASP A 306 -10.56 -18.03 11.06
N ARG A 307 -9.68 -18.32 10.08
CA ARG A 307 -8.33 -18.86 10.36
C ARG A 307 -7.50 -17.90 11.21
N ALA A 308 -7.52 -16.60 10.90
CA ALA A 308 -6.81 -15.60 11.69
C ALA A 308 -7.35 -15.51 13.13
N LEU A 309 -8.67 -15.56 13.31
CA LEU A 309 -9.29 -15.61 14.64
C LEU A 309 -8.90 -16.86 15.42
N GLY A 310 -8.79 -18.02 14.76
CA GLY A 310 -8.26 -19.25 15.37
C GLY A 310 -6.84 -19.05 15.90
N GLN A 311 -5.95 -18.52 15.07
CA GLN A 311 -4.56 -18.23 15.46
C GLN A 311 -4.45 -17.19 16.59
N MET A 312 -5.33 -16.19 16.63
CA MET A 312 -5.41 -15.24 17.74
C MET A 312 -5.81 -15.92 19.06
N ARG A 313 -6.76 -16.87 19.02
CA ARG A 313 -7.13 -17.68 20.20
C ARG A 313 -5.97 -18.55 20.67
N ASP A 314 -5.28 -19.21 19.75
CA ASP A 314 -4.11 -20.04 20.06
C ASP A 314 -2.97 -19.22 20.68
N ALA A 315 -2.86 -17.94 20.33
CA ALA A 315 -1.94 -16.98 20.93
C ALA A 315 -2.38 -16.44 22.30
N GLY A 316 -3.54 -16.88 22.81
CA GLY A 316 -4.04 -16.56 24.14
C GLY A 316 -5.01 -15.39 24.22
N ALA A 317 -5.57 -14.92 23.11
CA ALA A 317 -6.65 -13.93 23.13
C ALA A 317 -8.01 -14.59 23.44
N ASP A 318 -8.79 -13.97 24.31
CA ASP A 318 -10.19 -14.29 24.56
C ASP A 318 -11.05 -13.57 23.51
N LEU A 319 -11.55 -14.34 22.53
CA LEU A 319 -12.40 -13.83 21.46
C LEU A 319 -13.86 -14.22 21.71
N THR A 320 -14.69 -13.22 21.99
CA THR A 320 -16.13 -13.39 22.22
C THR A 320 -16.94 -12.70 21.13
N ASP A 321 -17.92 -13.38 20.53
CA ASP A 321 -18.80 -12.75 19.54
C ASP A 321 -19.69 -11.70 20.25
N VAL A 322 -19.80 -10.51 19.65
CA VAL A 322 -20.55 -9.37 20.22
C VAL A 322 -21.52 -8.77 19.21
N THR A 323 -22.54 -8.09 19.73
CA THR A 323 -23.53 -7.35 18.94
C THR A 323 -23.76 -5.98 19.57
N ILE A 324 -23.96 -4.96 18.75
CA ILE A 324 -24.39 -3.63 19.19
C ILE A 324 -25.85 -3.46 18.76
N PRO A 325 -26.83 -3.56 19.67
CA PRO A 325 -28.24 -3.44 19.32
C PRO A 325 -28.55 -2.08 18.67
N GLY A 326 -29.33 -2.10 17.59
CA GLY A 326 -29.76 -0.88 16.87
C GLY A 326 -28.64 -0.15 16.11
N LEU A 327 -27.49 -0.80 15.89
CA LEU A 327 -26.34 -0.14 15.26
C LEU A 327 -26.63 0.40 13.86
N ASP A 328 -27.34 -0.35 13.03
CA ASP A 328 -27.63 0.05 11.65
C ASP A 328 -28.49 1.33 11.61
N ASP A 329 -29.50 1.44 12.47
CA ASP A 329 -30.34 2.63 12.60
C ASP A 329 -29.56 3.85 13.11
N MET A 330 -28.63 3.62 14.04
CA MET A 330 -27.75 4.68 14.56
C MET A 330 -26.74 5.15 13.49
N LEU A 331 -26.28 4.25 12.61
CA LEU A 331 -25.36 4.59 11.53
C LEU A 331 -26.04 5.27 10.35
N ALA A 332 -27.29 4.90 10.05
CA ALA A 332 -28.09 5.57 9.03
C ALA A 332 -28.08 7.09 9.27
N ASP A 333 -27.80 7.89 8.25
CA ASP A 333 -27.71 9.37 8.32
C ASP A 333 -26.68 9.95 9.30
N SER A 334 -25.70 9.17 9.77
CA SER A 334 -24.63 9.66 10.65
C SER A 334 -23.43 10.27 9.90
N ALA A 335 -23.43 10.20 8.57
CA ALA A 335 -22.34 10.66 7.72
C ALA A 335 -22.39 12.19 7.49
N LEU A 336 -21.24 12.85 7.63
CA LEU A 336 -21.17 14.32 7.56
C LEU A 336 -20.57 14.87 6.25
N ILE A 337 -20.10 13.99 5.36
CA ILE A 337 -19.40 14.41 4.13
C ILE A 337 -20.27 15.34 3.27
N LEU A 338 -21.57 15.04 3.13
CA LEU A 338 -22.51 15.87 2.37
C LEU A 338 -22.79 17.22 3.03
N HIS A 339 -22.59 17.33 4.35
CA HIS A 339 -22.82 18.56 5.10
C HIS A 339 -21.58 19.46 5.17
N GLU A 340 -20.37 18.88 5.04
CA GLU A 340 -19.13 19.58 5.35
C GLU A 340 -18.25 19.83 4.11
N PHE A 341 -18.12 18.86 3.19
CA PHE A 341 -17.08 18.88 2.15
C PHE A 341 -17.04 20.18 1.32
N LYS A 342 -18.18 20.61 0.81
CA LYS A 342 -18.28 21.80 -0.05
C LYS A 342 -17.75 23.05 0.66
N TYR A 343 -18.08 23.20 1.93
CA TYR A 343 -17.71 24.36 2.75
C TYR A 343 -16.27 24.26 3.23
N ASP A 344 -15.85 23.09 3.67
CA ASP A 344 -14.49 22.84 4.15
C ASP A 344 -13.46 23.01 3.03
N LEU A 345 -13.75 22.53 1.81
CA LEU A 345 -12.90 22.74 0.65
C LEU A 345 -12.81 24.24 0.30
N ALA A 346 -13.93 24.95 0.26
CA ALA A 346 -13.92 26.39 -0.02
C ALA A 346 -13.14 27.18 1.03
N ALA A 347 -13.28 26.84 2.31
CA ALA A 347 -12.53 27.46 3.40
C ALA A 347 -11.03 27.18 3.30
N TYR A 348 -10.64 25.93 2.98
CA TYR A 348 -9.24 25.58 2.74
C TYR A 348 -8.66 26.39 1.55
N LEU A 349 -9.38 26.47 0.43
CA LEU A 349 -8.92 27.21 -0.75
C LEU A 349 -8.79 28.71 -0.47
N ALA A 350 -9.75 29.31 0.25
CA ALA A 350 -9.69 30.71 0.64
C ALA A 350 -8.51 31.05 1.56
N ALA A 351 -7.99 30.07 2.30
CA ALA A 351 -6.81 30.23 3.15
C ALA A 351 -5.49 30.13 2.38
N GLN A 352 -5.52 29.65 1.13
CA GLN A 352 -4.32 29.59 0.28
C GLN A 352 -4.04 30.98 -0.32
N PRO A 353 -2.76 31.35 -0.52
CA PRO A 353 -2.43 32.68 -1.04
C PRO A 353 -2.81 32.86 -2.50
N TYR A 354 -2.73 31.80 -3.32
CA TYR A 354 -3.00 31.83 -4.76
C TYR A 354 -3.74 30.57 -5.23
N PRO A 355 -4.99 30.33 -4.78
CA PRO A 355 -5.76 29.17 -5.19
C PRO A 355 -6.18 29.30 -6.68
N PRO A 356 -5.95 28.29 -7.54
CA PRO A 356 -6.36 28.36 -8.95
C PRO A 356 -7.88 28.36 -9.16
N VAL A 357 -8.62 27.80 -8.20
CA VAL A 357 -10.09 27.77 -8.13
C VAL A 357 -10.52 28.00 -6.68
N ALA A 358 -11.75 28.48 -6.46
CA ALA A 358 -12.25 28.86 -5.15
C ALA A 358 -13.21 27.84 -4.51
N SER A 359 -13.76 26.89 -5.28
CA SER A 359 -14.80 25.98 -4.79
C SER A 359 -14.97 24.73 -5.64
N LEU A 360 -15.70 23.73 -5.10
CA LEU A 360 -16.14 22.56 -5.84
C LEU A 360 -17.01 22.94 -7.06
N SER A 361 -17.89 23.93 -6.91
CA SER A 361 -18.76 24.41 -7.98
C SER A 361 -17.94 24.93 -9.17
N GLN A 362 -16.81 25.61 -8.92
CA GLN A 362 -15.93 26.10 -9.99
C GLN A 362 -15.20 24.94 -10.68
N ILE A 363 -14.76 23.92 -9.93
CA ILE A 363 -14.16 22.69 -10.51
C ILE A 363 -15.16 22.03 -11.49
N LEU A 364 -16.41 21.86 -11.04
CA LEU A 364 -17.48 21.27 -11.85
C LEU A 364 -17.83 22.11 -13.08
N ALA A 365 -17.90 23.44 -12.94
CA ALA A 365 -18.21 24.35 -14.03
C ALA A 365 -17.14 24.35 -15.13
N LEU A 366 -15.88 24.11 -14.76
CA LEU A 366 -14.76 23.99 -15.70
C LEU A 366 -14.57 22.56 -16.24
N GLY A 367 -15.30 21.57 -15.73
CA GLY A 367 -15.17 20.17 -16.15
C GLY A 367 -13.80 19.56 -15.82
N LEU A 368 -13.19 19.96 -14.69
CA LEU A 368 -11.84 19.55 -14.31
C LEU A 368 -11.80 18.31 -13.40
N GLN A 369 -12.95 17.74 -13.05
CA GLN A 369 -13.11 16.49 -12.31
C GLN A 369 -12.99 15.25 -13.21
N HIS A 370 -12.63 14.11 -12.64
CA HIS A 370 -12.73 12.83 -13.34
C HIS A 370 -14.21 12.43 -13.52
N ASP A 371 -14.54 11.72 -14.60
CA ASP A 371 -15.90 11.33 -14.96
C ASP A 371 -16.58 10.43 -13.92
N GLU A 372 -15.87 9.44 -13.36
CA GLU A 372 -16.34 8.56 -12.27
C GLU A 372 -16.78 9.33 -11.02
N LEU A 373 -16.28 10.56 -10.83
CA LEU A 373 -16.64 11.41 -9.69
C LEU A 373 -17.73 12.42 -10.01
N ASP A 374 -18.13 12.61 -11.27
CA ASP A 374 -19.04 13.69 -11.68
C ASP A 374 -20.37 13.65 -10.91
N ALA A 375 -21.04 12.50 -10.89
CA ALA A 375 -22.31 12.34 -10.18
C ALA A 375 -22.15 12.60 -8.66
N ARG A 376 -21.07 12.09 -8.06
CA ARG A 376 -20.77 12.24 -6.63
C ARG A 376 -20.45 13.69 -6.27
N PHE A 377 -19.71 14.40 -7.10
CA PHE A 377 -19.38 15.81 -6.91
C PHE A 377 -20.60 16.70 -7.12
N ARG A 378 -21.44 16.44 -8.13
CA ARG A 378 -22.72 17.17 -8.29
C ARG A 378 -23.62 16.98 -7.09
N GLN A 379 -23.72 15.76 -6.54
CA GLN A 379 -24.49 15.51 -5.32
C GLN A 379 -23.97 16.33 -4.13
N ARG A 380 -22.65 16.39 -3.95
CA ARG A 380 -22.00 17.13 -2.86
C ARG A 380 -22.06 18.65 -3.05
N ASP A 381 -22.13 19.11 -4.29
CA ASP A 381 -22.23 20.54 -4.63
C ASP A 381 -23.68 21.05 -4.64
N ALA A 382 -24.66 20.16 -4.80
CA ALA A 382 -26.08 20.51 -4.95
C ALA A 382 -26.67 21.38 -3.83
N PRO A 383 -26.35 21.18 -2.53
CA PRO A 383 -26.89 22.03 -1.48
C PRO A 383 -26.44 23.49 -1.64
N ALA A 384 -27.41 24.41 -1.74
CA ALA A 384 -27.14 25.85 -1.77
C ALA A 384 -26.63 26.36 -0.40
N GLN A 385 -27.16 25.80 0.68
CA GLN A 385 -26.79 26.08 2.06
C GLN A 385 -26.82 24.78 2.87
N ARG A 386 -26.12 24.76 4.01
CA ARG A 386 -26.08 23.61 4.89
C ARG A 386 -27.44 23.46 5.58
N ASP A 387 -28.00 22.26 5.54
CA ASP A 387 -29.15 21.91 6.37
C ASP A 387 -28.67 21.72 7.83
N GLU A 388 -28.77 22.78 8.63
CA GLU A 388 -28.36 22.78 10.04
C GLU A 388 -29.14 21.78 10.89
N ALA A 389 -30.42 21.55 10.58
CA ALA A 389 -31.24 20.61 11.34
C ALA A 389 -30.85 19.16 11.04
N ALA A 390 -30.60 18.82 9.77
CA ALA A 390 -30.06 17.52 9.39
C ALA A 390 -28.64 17.30 9.93
N TYR A 391 -27.79 18.34 9.90
CA TYR A 391 -26.45 18.29 10.48
C TYR A 391 -26.49 18.01 11.99
N ALA A 392 -27.34 18.71 12.75
CA ALA A 392 -27.52 18.48 14.19
C ALA A 392 -27.99 17.03 14.48
N ARG A 393 -28.97 16.51 13.73
CA ARG A 393 -29.41 15.11 13.85
C ARG A 393 -28.30 14.11 13.56
N ALA A 394 -27.49 14.35 12.52
CA ALA A 394 -26.35 13.51 12.20
C ALA A 394 -25.32 13.50 13.35
N MET A 395 -25.07 14.67 13.97
CA MET A 395 -24.21 14.78 15.16
C MET A 395 -24.75 14.01 16.36
N GLU A 396 -26.05 14.07 16.63
CA GLU A 396 -26.71 13.28 17.69
C GLU A 396 -26.57 11.77 17.45
N LYS A 397 -26.83 11.32 16.21
CA LYS A 397 -26.66 9.91 15.83
C LYS A 397 -25.23 9.43 16.03
N ARG A 398 -24.22 10.23 15.67
CA ARG A 398 -22.80 9.91 15.92
C ARG A 398 -22.49 9.78 17.42
N ALA A 399 -23.03 10.67 18.24
CA ALA A 399 -22.89 10.56 19.69
C ALA A 399 -23.52 9.26 20.23
N ALA A 400 -24.68 8.86 19.69
CA ALA A 400 -25.34 7.59 20.03
C ALA A 400 -24.50 6.37 19.62
N VAL A 401 -23.94 6.34 18.39
CA VAL A 401 -23.02 5.28 17.93
C VAL A 401 -21.83 5.15 18.89
N ARG A 402 -21.18 6.27 19.20
CA ARG A 402 -20.03 6.29 20.13
C ARG A 402 -20.42 5.76 21.51
N ALA A 403 -21.54 6.21 22.06
CA ALA A 403 -22.01 5.77 23.37
C ALA A 403 -22.31 4.27 23.40
N ALA A 404 -22.95 3.73 22.35
CA ALA A 404 -23.28 2.31 22.25
C ALA A 404 -22.03 1.42 22.17
N VAL A 405 -21.03 1.81 21.36
CA VAL A 405 -19.75 1.11 21.28
C VAL A 405 -19.03 1.07 22.63
N LEU A 406 -18.91 2.24 23.29
CA LEU A 406 -18.22 2.32 24.58
C LEU A 406 -18.96 1.58 25.69
N LYS A 407 -20.29 1.61 25.69
CA LYS A 407 -21.11 0.82 26.60
C LYS A 407 -20.82 -0.67 26.44
N LEU A 408 -20.84 -1.19 25.22
CA LEU A 408 -20.52 -2.60 24.93
C LEU A 408 -19.11 -2.96 25.43
N MET A 409 -18.10 -2.15 25.10
CA MET A 409 -16.72 -2.40 25.55
C MET A 409 -16.61 -2.44 27.07
N ALA A 410 -17.29 -1.53 27.77
CA ALA A 410 -17.26 -1.47 29.23
C ALA A 410 -17.98 -2.67 29.87
N GLU A 411 -19.19 -3.01 29.42
CA GLU A 411 -19.99 -4.12 29.96
C GLU A 411 -19.34 -5.49 29.75
N GLN A 412 -18.62 -5.66 28.63
CA GLN A 412 -17.95 -6.92 28.29
C GLN A 412 -16.46 -6.93 28.69
N HIS A 413 -15.96 -5.84 29.27
CA HIS A 413 -14.54 -5.64 29.61
C HIS A 413 -13.60 -5.90 28.43
N LEU A 414 -13.88 -5.30 27.27
CA LEU A 414 -13.10 -5.51 26.04
C LEU A 414 -11.92 -4.53 25.95
N ASP A 415 -10.78 -5.05 25.51
CA ASP A 415 -9.63 -4.24 25.07
C ASP A 415 -9.88 -3.63 23.68
N ALA A 416 -10.57 -4.38 22.81
CA ALA A 416 -10.88 -3.97 21.44
C ALA A 416 -12.13 -4.67 20.89
N ILE A 417 -12.72 -4.08 19.85
CA ILE A 417 -13.72 -4.74 18.98
C ILE A 417 -13.05 -5.04 17.64
N LEU A 418 -13.18 -6.27 17.17
CA LEU A 418 -12.64 -6.76 15.91
C LEU A 418 -13.74 -6.94 14.87
N TYR A 419 -13.49 -6.45 13.66
CA TYR A 419 -14.31 -6.71 12.47
C TYR A 419 -13.44 -6.62 11.20
N PRO A 420 -13.85 -7.22 10.06
CA PRO A 420 -13.07 -7.12 8.84
C PRO A 420 -13.03 -5.70 8.30
N THR A 421 -11.85 -5.25 7.82
CA THR A 421 -11.75 -4.01 7.03
C THR A 421 -12.51 -4.18 5.71
N THR A 422 -12.32 -5.34 5.09
CA THR A 422 -12.94 -5.79 3.85
C THR A 422 -12.82 -7.30 3.80
N LEU A 423 -13.84 -7.97 3.28
CA LEU A 423 -13.84 -9.41 3.03
C LEU A 423 -13.77 -9.72 1.54
N ARG A 424 -13.99 -8.72 0.69
CA ARG A 424 -13.92 -8.88 -0.75
C ARG A 424 -12.49 -8.62 -1.21
N ARG A 425 -12.11 -9.29 -2.28
CA ARG A 425 -10.89 -8.97 -3.02
C ARG A 425 -10.93 -7.50 -3.48
N PRO A 426 -9.77 -6.84 -3.61
CA PRO A 426 -9.72 -5.51 -4.23
C PRO A 426 -10.47 -5.52 -5.58
N PRO A 427 -11.34 -4.56 -5.88
CA PRO A 427 -12.10 -4.57 -7.12
C PRO A 427 -11.15 -4.40 -8.32
N LEU A 428 -11.60 -4.85 -9.50
CA LEU A 428 -10.92 -4.49 -10.75
C LEU A 428 -10.98 -2.98 -10.94
N ILE A 429 -10.00 -2.42 -11.65
CA ILE A 429 -10.02 -1.01 -12.04
C ILE A 429 -11.29 -0.73 -12.87
N GLY A 430 -12.01 0.36 -12.55
CA GLY A 430 -13.32 0.67 -13.14
C GLY A 430 -14.47 -0.24 -12.68
N GLY A 431 -14.23 -1.12 -11.70
CA GLY A 431 -15.23 -2.01 -11.13
C GLY A 431 -16.03 -1.38 -9.97
N ASP A 432 -17.04 -2.11 -9.52
CA ASP A 432 -17.98 -1.67 -8.47
C ASP A 432 -17.34 -1.53 -7.07
N GLU A 433 -17.65 -0.41 -6.39
CA GLU A 433 -17.21 -0.07 -5.03
C GLU A 433 -18.21 -0.52 -3.93
N SER A 434 -19.41 -0.99 -4.27
CA SER A 434 -20.56 -1.14 -3.35
C SER A 434 -20.29 -2.02 -2.12
N GLY A 435 -19.41 -3.02 -2.22
CA GLY A 435 -19.08 -3.94 -1.11
C GLY A 435 -17.98 -3.47 -0.16
N ILE A 436 -17.44 -2.25 -0.34
CA ILE A 436 -16.34 -1.70 0.46
C ILE A 436 -16.86 -0.86 1.64
N LEU A 437 -18.09 -0.36 1.55
CA LEU A 437 -18.61 0.74 2.39
C LEU A 437 -19.03 0.40 3.84
N PRO A 438 -19.55 -0.80 4.19
CA PRO A 438 -20.12 -1.01 5.53
C PRO A 438 -19.12 -0.84 6.69
N SER A 439 -17.88 -1.28 6.55
CA SER A 439 -16.84 -1.18 7.59
C SER A 439 -16.33 0.25 7.82
N CYS A 440 -16.54 1.16 6.86
CA CYS A 440 -15.95 2.48 6.94
C CYS A 440 -16.68 3.38 7.95
N GLN A 441 -18.01 3.26 8.04
CA GLN A 441 -18.87 4.18 8.78
C GLN A 441 -18.72 4.08 10.29
N LEU A 442 -18.56 2.86 10.84
CA LEU A 442 -18.54 2.65 12.29
C LEU A 442 -17.50 3.52 13.01
N SER A 443 -16.23 3.43 12.59
CA SER A 443 -15.16 4.20 13.22
C SER A 443 -15.21 5.68 12.89
N ALA A 444 -15.68 6.02 11.68
CA ALA A 444 -15.84 7.40 11.25
C ALA A 444 -16.88 8.10 12.11
N SER A 445 -18.03 7.46 12.34
CA SER A 445 -19.14 7.98 13.15
C SER A 445 -18.86 7.96 14.64
N ALA A 446 -18.20 6.92 15.16
CA ALA A 446 -17.86 6.83 16.57
C ALA A 446 -16.71 7.78 16.99
N GLY A 447 -15.85 8.22 16.05
CA GLY A 447 -14.66 9.01 16.36
C GLY A 447 -13.61 8.27 17.18
N LEU A 448 -13.64 6.94 17.15
CA LEU A 448 -12.78 6.05 17.93
C LEU A 448 -11.56 5.58 17.11
N PRO A 449 -10.43 5.28 17.77
CA PRO A 449 -9.24 4.82 17.08
C PRO A 449 -9.43 3.40 16.54
N VAL A 450 -8.85 3.16 15.37
CA VAL A 450 -8.85 1.86 14.70
C VAL A 450 -7.50 1.60 14.07
N ILE A 451 -6.94 0.42 14.31
CA ILE A 451 -5.80 -0.11 13.58
C ILE A 451 -6.26 -1.17 12.59
N ALA A 452 -5.94 -0.99 11.31
CA ALA A 452 -6.08 -2.00 10.28
C ALA A 452 -4.81 -2.85 10.25
N ILE A 453 -4.99 -4.17 10.30
CA ILE A 453 -3.92 -5.18 10.30
C ILE A 453 -4.18 -6.22 9.19
N PRO A 454 -3.14 -6.82 8.59
CA PRO A 454 -3.35 -7.88 7.63
C PRO A 454 -3.91 -9.16 8.28
N ALA A 455 -4.98 -9.72 7.73
CA ALA A 455 -5.48 -11.06 8.08
C ALA A 455 -4.66 -12.16 7.39
N GLY A 456 -4.17 -11.86 6.19
CA GLY A 456 -3.38 -12.78 5.36
C GLY A 456 -3.62 -12.51 3.88
N LEU A 457 -3.34 -13.53 3.06
CA LEU A 457 -3.59 -13.50 1.62
C LEU A 457 -4.54 -14.63 1.23
N THR A 458 -5.39 -14.38 0.24
CA THR A 458 -6.20 -15.44 -0.38
C THR A 458 -5.35 -16.36 -1.26
N ASP A 459 -5.93 -17.44 -1.77
CA ASP A 459 -5.26 -18.38 -2.69
C ASP A 459 -4.77 -17.72 -4.01
N ARG A 460 -5.28 -16.52 -4.31
CA ARG A 460 -4.83 -15.69 -5.44
C ARG A 460 -3.72 -14.70 -5.06
N ALA A 461 -3.15 -14.83 -3.86
CA ALA A 461 -2.20 -13.90 -3.25
C ALA A 461 -2.71 -12.45 -3.20
N LEU A 462 -4.01 -12.28 -2.93
CA LEU A 462 -4.62 -10.97 -2.72
C LEU A 462 -4.78 -10.71 -1.22
N PRO A 463 -4.39 -9.53 -0.71
CA PRO A 463 -4.51 -9.22 0.71
C PRO A 463 -5.96 -9.05 1.19
N ILE A 464 -6.22 -9.49 2.42
CA ILE A 464 -7.43 -9.21 3.20
C ILE A 464 -7.02 -8.67 4.57
N GLY A 465 -7.79 -7.72 5.11
CA GLY A 465 -7.47 -7.01 6.36
C GLY A 465 -8.57 -7.09 7.42
N LEU A 466 -8.16 -6.95 8.67
CA LEU A 466 -8.97 -6.84 9.87
C LEU A 466 -8.77 -5.48 10.51
N GLU A 467 -9.75 -5.04 11.29
CA GLU A 467 -9.69 -3.84 12.11
C GLU A 467 -9.83 -4.20 13.58
N LEU A 468 -9.03 -3.54 14.43
CA LEU A 468 -9.20 -3.51 15.88
C LEU A 468 -9.58 -2.08 16.28
N MET A 469 -10.80 -1.90 16.79
CA MET A 469 -11.30 -0.64 17.33
C MET A 469 -11.09 -0.58 18.84
N GLY A 470 -10.56 0.54 19.32
CA GLY A 470 -10.30 0.79 20.74
C GLY A 470 -11.18 1.89 21.33
N ALA A 471 -11.10 2.04 22.65
CA ALA A 471 -11.62 3.23 23.35
C ALA A 471 -10.82 4.49 22.98
N PRO A 472 -11.30 5.71 23.29
CA PRO A 472 -10.56 6.94 23.02
C PRO A 472 -9.16 6.88 23.64
N PHE A 473 -8.15 7.27 22.87
CA PHE A 473 -6.73 7.27 23.26
C PHE A 473 -6.14 5.88 23.55
N ALA A 474 -6.77 4.81 23.07
CA ALA A 474 -6.30 3.43 23.23
C ALA A 474 -5.29 2.99 22.15
N GLU A 475 -4.68 3.91 21.39
CA GLU A 475 -3.66 3.59 20.37
C GLU A 475 -2.53 2.72 20.93
N PRO A 476 -1.99 2.93 22.16
CA PRO A 476 -1.00 2.02 22.73
C PRO A 476 -1.51 0.58 22.89
N THR A 477 -2.78 0.41 23.29
CA THR A 477 -3.41 -0.92 23.39
C THR A 477 -3.57 -1.54 22.02
N LEU A 478 -4.05 -0.78 21.03
CA LEU A 478 -4.22 -1.25 19.66
C LEU A 478 -2.88 -1.68 19.03
N LEU A 479 -1.82 -0.89 19.22
CA LEU A 479 -0.46 -1.23 18.78
C LEU A 479 0.07 -2.49 19.46
N ARG A 480 -0.17 -2.66 20.77
CA ARG A 480 0.21 -3.87 21.52
C ARG A 480 -0.47 -5.11 20.92
N LEU A 481 -1.79 -5.06 20.70
CA LEU A 481 -2.56 -6.17 20.12
C LEU A 481 -2.11 -6.48 18.69
N ALA A 482 -1.96 -5.45 17.85
CA ALA A 482 -1.52 -5.58 16.46
C ALA A 482 -0.11 -6.17 16.36
N TYR A 483 0.81 -5.74 17.23
CA TYR A 483 2.17 -6.28 17.27
C TYR A 483 2.17 -7.74 17.74
N GLY A 484 1.39 -8.08 18.77
CA GLY A 484 1.20 -9.47 19.18
C GLY A 484 0.70 -10.36 18.03
N TRP A 485 -0.27 -9.87 17.25
CA TRP A 485 -0.74 -10.55 16.04
C TRP A 485 0.35 -10.69 14.98
N GLU A 486 1.06 -9.60 14.67
CA GLU A 486 2.15 -9.60 13.69
C GLU A 486 3.26 -10.61 14.05
N ARG A 487 3.58 -10.76 15.34
CA ARG A 487 4.57 -11.72 15.85
C ARG A 487 4.13 -13.18 15.79
N VAL A 488 2.83 -13.44 15.75
CA VAL A 488 2.27 -14.80 15.67
C VAL A 488 2.07 -15.19 14.20
N ALA A 489 1.46 -14.31 13.41
CA ALA A 489 1.00 -14.66 12.07
C ALA A 489 2.01 -14.35 10.96
N HIS A 490 2.95 -13.42 11.18
CA HIS A 490 3.86 -12.89 10.16
C HIS A 490 3.17 -12.64 8.80
N PRO A 491 2.04 -11.90 8.78
CA PRO A 491 1.13 -11.91 7.65
C PRO A 491 1.63 -11.08 6.45
N ARG A 492 2.71 -10.31 6.64
CA ARG A 492 3.35 -9.49 5.61
C ARG A 492 3.99 -10.38 4.53
N LYS A 493 3.64 -10.15 3.26
CA LYS A 493 4.32 -10.72 2.08
C LYS A 493 4.51 -9.65 1.02
N ALA A 494 5.74 -9.47 0.54
CA ALA A 494 6.03 -8.51 -0.52
C ALA A 494 5.24 -8.83 -1.82
N PRO A 495 4.75 -7.82 -2.55
CA PRO A 495 4.08 -8.04 -3.82
C PRO A 495 5.06 -8.54 -4.89
N PHE A 496 4.61 -9.50 -5.72
CA PHE A 496 5.44 -10.09 -6.77
C PHE A 496 5.85 -9.09 -7.86
N SER A 497 5.06 -8.04 -8.09
CA SER A 497 5.22 -7.12 -9.23
C SER A 497 6.37 -6.14 -9.07
N THR A 498 6.92 -6.00 -7.86
CA THR A 498 8.01 -5.06 -7.56
C THR A 498 9.15 -5.75 -6.79
N PRO A 499 9.76 -6.78 -7.39
CA PRO A 499 10.85 -7.52 -6.75
C PRO A 499 12.08 -6.62 -6.50
N PRO A 500 13.10 -7.10 -5.78
CA PRO A 500 14.39 -6.42 -5.70
C PRO A 500 14.93 -6.04 -7.08
N LEU A 501 15.61 -4.89 -7.16
CA LEU A 501 16.25 -4.45 -8.40
C LEU A 501 17.50 -5.29 -8.68
N ILE A 502 17.79 -5.51 -9.96
CA ILE A 502 19.03 -6.12 -10.45
C ILE A 502 19.81 -5.00 -11.14
N ASP A 503 20.99 -4.66 -10.62
CA ASP A 503 21.83 -3.55 -11.11
C ASP A 503 21.06 -2.22 -11.26
N GLY A 504 20.20 -1.92 -10.29
CA GLY A 504 19.39 -0.70 -10.26
C GLY A 504 18.19 -0.69 -11.22
N LYS A 505 17.85 -1.83 -11.85
CA LYS A 505 16.72 -1.96 -12.78
C LYS A 505 15.75 -3.05 -12.35
N GLY A 506 14.50 -2.94 -12.78
CA GLY A 506 13.55 -4.04 -12.64
C GLY A 506 14.01 -5.29 -13.42
N PRO A 507 13.66 -6.51 -12.98
CA PRO A 507 14.06 -7.73 -13.69
C PRO A 507 13.59 -7.73 -15.14
N ALA A 508 14.47 -8.16 -16.04
CA ALA A 508 14.19 -8.18 -17.47
C ALA A 508 13.09 -9.20 -17.83
N VAL A 509 12.35 -8.88 -18.89
CA VAL A 509 11.45 -9.83 -19.55
C VAL A 509 12.26 -11.02 -20.08
N ARG A 510 11.77 -12.22 -19.83
CA ARG A 510 12.44 -13.47 -20.19
C ARG A 510 11.84 -14.03 -21.47
N THR A 511 12.68 -14.60 -22.33
CA THR A 511 12.24 -15.35 -23.51
C THR A 511 12.85 -16.74 -23.47
N PHE A 512 12.02 -17.77 -23.67
CA PHE A 512 12.43 -19.17 -23.66
C PHE A 512 11.53 -19.99 -24.60
N ALA A 513 11.87 -21.25 -24.85
CA ALA A 513 11.10 -22.11 -25.72
C ALA A 513 11.03 -23.54 -25.17
N THR A 514 9.94 -24.23 -25.50
CA THR A 514 9.69 -25.62 -25.13
C THR A 514 9.12 -26.34 -26.34
N ALA A 515 9.44 -27.62 -26.51
CA ALA A 515 8.88 -28.47 -27.55
C ALA A 515 8.24 -29.72 -26.93
N ALA A 516 7.10 -30.13 -27.46
CA ALA A 516 6.33 -31.29 -27.00
C ALA A 516 5.87 -32.10 -28.22
N GLY A 517 6.50 -33.26 -28.44
CA GLY A 517 6.31 -34.02 -29.68
C GLY A 517 6.79 -33.22 -30.89
N SER A 518 5.93 -33.03 -31.89
CA SER A 518 6.22 -32.17 -33.06
C SER A 518 5.98 -30.68 -32.79
N ALA A 519 5.28 -30.33 -31.71
CA ALA A 519 4.94 -28.93 -31.43
C ALA A 519 6.11 -28.18 -30.80
N SER A 520 6.18 -26.88 -31.07
CA SER A 520 7.08 -25.95 -30.40
C SER A 520 6.31 -24.70 -29.94
N ALA A 521 6.73 -24.13 -28.81
CA ALA A 521 6.19 -22.89 -28.29
C ALA A 521 7.33 -21.99 -27.80
N ARG A 522 7.28 -20.72 -28.19
CA ARG A 522 8.13 -19.65 -27.68
C ARG A 522 7.33 -18.81 -26.70
N PHE A 523 7.91 -18.56 -25.54
CA PHE A 523 7.31 -17.82 -24.44
C PHE A 523 8.07 -16.53 -24.20
N ARG A 524 7.34 -15.45 -23.90
CA ARG A 524 7.86 -14.20 -23.39
C ARG A 524 7.15 -13.90 -22.08
N TYR A 525 7.89 -13.93 -20.97
CA TYR A 525 7.37 -13.78 -19.62
C TYR A 525 7.90 -12.52 -18.94
N ASP A 526 7.01 -11.65 -18.50
CA ASP A 526 7.33 -10.47 -17.71
C ASP A 526 7.14 -10.78 -16.21
N PRO A 527 8.22 -10.84 -15.41
CA PRO A 527 8.15 -11.17 -13.99
C PRO A 527 7.48 -10.08 -13.15
N THR A 528 7.35 -8.86 -13.67
CA THR A 528 6.80 -7.71 -12.94
C THR A 528 5.30 -7.53 -13.17
N THR A 529 4.77 -8.03 -14.29
CA THR A 529 3.32 -7.99 -14.60
C THR A 529 2.68 -9.37 -14.52
N GLY A 530 3.47 -10.44 -14.60
CA GLY A 530 2.96 -11.80 -14.73
C GLY A 530 2.43 -12.12 -16.13
N ALA A 531 2.62 -11.22 -17.10
CA ALA A 531 2.22 -11.44 -18.48
C ALA A 531 3.07 -12.55 -19.11
N LEU A 532 2.40 -13.46 -19.81
CA LEU A 532 2.98 -14.55 -20.58
C LEU A 532 2.41 -14.47 -22.00
N ASP A 533 3.23 -13.99 -22.94
CA ASP A 533 2.95 -14.06 -24.37
C ASP A 533 3.51 -15.37 -24.93
N VAL A 534 2.74 -16.04 -25.78
CA VAL A 534 3.10 -17.33 -26.37
C VAL A 534 2.87 -17.28 -27.87
N THR A 535 3.85 -17.78 -28.62
CA THR A 535 3.70 -18.11 -30.04
C THR A 535 4.02 -19.58 -30.22
N ALA A 536 3.14 -20.33 -30.87
CA ALA A 536 3.25 -21.78 -30.94
C ALA A 536 2.92 -22.33 -32.32
N GLU A 537 3.54 -23.45 -32.64
CA GLU A 537 3.38 -24.20 -33.88
C GLU A 537 3.21 -25.69 -33.54
N ALA A 538 2.25 -26.37 -34.16
CA ALA A 538 1.95 -27.77 -33.86
C ALA A 538 2.94 -28.76 -34.51
N GLY A 539 3.63 -28.32 -35.57
CA GLY A 539 4.53 -29.17 -36.36
C GLY A 539 3.85 -30.30 -37.13
N VAL A 540 2.52 -30.26 -37.27
CA VAL A 540 1.70 -31.15 -38.11
C VAL A 540 0.71 -30.33 -38.93
N ALA A 541 0.09 -30.94 -39.94
CA ALA A 541 -0.89 -30.27 -40.77
C ALA A 541 -2.12 -29.85 -39.94
N ALA A 542 -2.67 -28.68 -40.24
CA ALA A 542 -3.80 -28.10 -39.50
C ALA A 542 -5.02 -29.04 -39.33
N PRO A 543 -5.41 -29.86 -40.32
CA PRO A 543 -6.50 -30.83 -40.14
C PRO A 543 -6.21 -31.89 -39.07
N ASP A 544 -4.94 -32.19 -38.82
CA ASP A 544 -4.52 -33.24 -37.88
C ASP A 544 -4.40 -32.73 -36.44
N VAL A 545 -4.42 -31.41 -36.22
CA VAL A 545 -4.37 -30.79 -34.89
C VAL A 545 -5.74 -30.87 -34.23
N ILE A 546 -5.77 -31.37 -32.99
CA ILE A 546 -6.91 -31.22 -32.08
C ILE A 546 -6.67 -30.03 -31.16
N ALA A 547 -5.53 -29.97 -30.47
CA ALA A 547 -5.20 -28.85 -29.61
C ALA A 547 -3.70 -28.82 -29.29
N LEU A 548 -3.19 -27.64 -28.97
CA LEU A 548 -1.95 -27.47 -28.21
C LEU A 548 -2.30 -26.66 -26.96
N THR A 549 -1.98 -27.18 -25.78
CA THR A 549 -2.45 -26.61 -24.51
C THR A 549 -1.32 -26.38 -23.52
N ILE A 550 -1.56 -25.47 -22.57
CA ILE A 550 -0.79 -25.36 -21.34
C ILE A 550 -1.60 -26.00 -20.21
N HIS A 551 -0.97 -26.90 -19.46
CA HIS A 551 -1.53 -27.56 -18.28
C HIS A 551 -0.82 -27.13 -17.01
N ARG A 552 -1.55 -27.14 -15.90
CA ARG A 552 -0.96 -27.12 -14.56
C ARG A 552 -0.50 -28.53 -14.20
N GLY A 553 0.61 -28.69 -13.51
CA GLY A 553 1.05 -29.98 -12.98
C GLY A 553 0.09 -30.58 -11.94
N ALA A 554 -0.04 -31.89 -11.96
CA ALA A 554 -0.63 -32.69 -10.91
C ALA A 554 0.43 -33.05 -9.84
N ALA A 555 -0.03 -33.52 -8.68
CA ALA A 555 0.82 -33.81 -7.52
C ALA A 555 1.83 -34.96 -7.77
N ASP A 556 1.55 -35.81 -8.75
CA ASP A 556 2.36 -36.96 -9.17
C ASP A 556 3.37 -36.62 -10.28
N GLY A 557 3.45 -35.35 -10.71
CA GLY A 557 4.33 -34.92 -11.79
C GLY A 557 3.77 -35.15 -13.20
N ALA A 558 2.50 -35.55 -13.33
CA ALA A 558 1.81 -35.59 -14.62
C ALA A 558 1.14 -34.24 -14.96
N PRO A 559 0.73 -33.98 -16.21
CA PRO A 559 -0.14 -32.84 -16.53
C PRO A 559 -1.51 -33.00 -15.87
N GLY A 560 -1.92 -31.98 -15.12
CA GLY A 560 -3.24 -31.80 -14.54
C GLY A 560 -4.16 -30.95 -15.41
N PRO A 561 -5.05 -30.12 -14.82
CA PRO A 561 -6.04 -29.35 -15.59
C PRO A 561 -5.44 -28.39 -16.63
N VAL A 562 -6.15 -28.22 -17.74
CA VAL A 562 -5.82 -27.25 -18.80
C VAL A 562 -5.97 -25.82 -18.27
N LEU A 563 -4.93 -25.02 -18.45
CA LEU A 563 -4.92 -23.58 -18.17
C LEU A 563 -5.27 -22.75 -19.40
N ALA A 564 -4.77 -23.13 -20.58
CA ALA A 564 -4.98 -22.40 -21.81
C ALA A 564 -4.90 -23.30 -23.05
N ASN A 565 -5.67 -22.96 -24.08
CA ASN A 565 -5.51 -23.50 -25.44
C ASN A 565 -4.68 -22.51 -26.26
N LEU A 566 -3.54 -22.96 -26.78
CA LEU A 566 -2.64 -22.20 -27.65
C LEU A 566 -2.99 -22.35 -29.13
N ILE A 567 -3.38 -23.56 -29.53
CA ILE A 567 -3.81 -23.89 -30.90
C ILE A 567 -5.13 -24.65 -30.80
N LEU A 568 -6.09 -24.29 -31.64
CA LEU A 568 -7.43 -24.88 -31.72
C LEU A 568 -7.53 -25.86 -32.91
N PRO A 569 -8.56 -26.73 -32.96
CA PRO A 569 -8.76 -27.64 -34.10
C PRO A 569 -8.79 -26.89 -35.43
N GLY A 570 -8.08 -27.42 -36.43
CA GLY A 570 -8.04 -26.82 -37.77
C GLY A 570 -7.02 -25.69 -37.95
N SER A 571 -6.16 -25.42 -36.96
CA SER A 571 -5.03 -24.48 -37.05
C SER A 571 -3.71 -25.19 -36.77
N ALA A 572 -2.65 -24.81 -37.49
CA ALA A 572 -1.30 -25.32 -37.25
C ALA A 572 -0.45 -24.38 -36.35
N ASN A 573 -0.88 -23.12 -36.20
CA ASN A 573 -0.16 -22.09 -35.47
C ASN A 573 -1.12 -21.33 -34.55
N GLY A 574 -0.59 -20.70 -33.51
CA GLY A 574 -1.38 -19.89 -32.59
C GLY A 574 -0.56 -18.92 -31.77
N THR A 575 -1.23 -17.88 -31.29
CA THR A 575 -0.68 -16.89 -30.37
C THR A 575 -1.62 -16.70 -29.19
N ALA A 576 -1.07 -16.58 -27.99
CA ALA A 576 -1.85 -16.32 -26.78
C ALA A 576 -1.18 -15.25 -25.93
N HIS A 577 -1.99 -14.43 -25.26
CA HIS A 577 -1.56 -13.52 -24.21
C HIS A 577 -2.36 -13.85 -22.95
N MET A 578 -1.68 -14.06 -21.83
CA MET A 578 -2.34 -14.28 -20.53
C MET A 578 -1.57 -13.61 -19.41
N VAL A 579 -2.29 -13.10 -18.41
CA VAL A 579 -1.70 -12.66 -17.14
C VAL A 579 -1.88 -13.78 -16.14
N LEU A 580 -0.77 -14.39 -15.74
CA LEU A 580 -0.81 -15.52 -14.83
C LEU A 580 -1.19 -15.05 -13.42
N PRO A 581 -2.24 -15.61 -12.78
CA PRO A 581 -2.52 -15.36 -11.37
C PRO A 581 -1.41 -15.95 -10.49
N ALA A 582 -1.39 -15.59 -9.20
CA ALA A 582 -0.30 -15.94 -8.29
C ALA A 582 0.07 -17.43 -8.27
N ARG A 583 -0.94 -18.30 -8.18
CA ARG A 583 -0.75 -19.74 -8.23
C ARG A 583 -0.04 -20.18 -9.51
N ASP A 584 -0.52 -19.75 -10.68
CA ASP A 584 0.05 -20.19 -11.96
C ASP A 584 1.43 -19.60 -12.23
N ARG A 585 1.73 -18.40 -11.70
CA ARG A 585 3.11 -17.86 -11.71
C ARG A 585 4.04 -18.75 -10.88
N ALA A 586 3.63 -19.17 -9.69
CA ALA A 586 4.44 -20.05 -8.85
C ALA A 586 4.66 -21.42 -9.51
N GLU A 587 3.66 -21.95 -10.21
CA GLU A 587 3.79 -23.19 -10.99
C GLU A 587 4.73 -23.01 -12.19
N LEU A 588 4.65 -21.90 -12.93
CA LEU A 588 5.58 -21.60 -14.04
C LEU A 588 7.03 -21.53 -13.54
N LEU A 589 7.27 -20.74 -12.50
CA LEU A 589 8.62 -20.55 -11.94
C LEU A 589 9.17 -21.83 -11.30
N GLY A 590 8.28 -22.70 -10.80
CA GLY A 590 8.63 -23.99 -10.23
C GLY A 590 8.79 -25.12 -11.25
N GLY A 591 8.68 -24.86 -12.56
CA GLY A 591 8.78 -25.90 -13.59
C GLY A 591 7.64 -26.92 -13.51
N ARG A 592 6.42 -26.47 -13.20
CA ARG A 592 5.22 -27.31 -13.04
C ARG A 592 4.09 -26.92 -13.98
N LEU A 593 4.40 -26.17 -15.05
CA LEU A 593 3.49 -26.03 -16.19
C LEU A 593 3.96 -26.94 -17.32
N TYR A 594 3.01 -27.47 -18.09
CA TYR A 594 3.27 -28.45 -19.16
C TYR A 594 2.67 -27.99 -20.48
N LEU A 595 3.41 -28.17 -21.57
CA LEU A 595 2.92 -28.05 -22.94
C LEU A 595 2.47 -29.44 -23.41
N ALA A 596 1.26 -29.57 -23.96
CA ALA A 596 0.75 -30.85 -24.46
C ALA A 596 0.11 -30.70 -25.85
N LEU A 597 0.52 -31.55 -26.79
CA LEU A 597 -0.03 -31.61 -28.15
C LEU A 597 -1.02 -32.76 -28.28
N TYR A 598 -2.17 -32.51 -28.91
CA TYR A 598 -3.20 -33.48 -29.24
C TYR A 598 -3.44 -33.50 -30.74
N THR A 599 -3.41 -34.69 -31.35
CA THR A 599 -3.62 -34.87 -32.79
C THR A 599 -4.69 -35.92 -33.05
N ARG A 600 -5.23 -35.98 -34.27
CA ARG A 600 -6.19 -37.03 -34.68
C ARG A 600 -5.64 -38.45 -34.49
N THR A 601 -4.34 -38.63 -34.70
CA THR A 601 -3.64 -39.92 -34.53
C THR A 601 -3.27 -40.22 -33.09
N ALA A 602 -3.26 -39.22 -32.22
CA ALA A 602 -2.98 -39.33 -30.78
C ALA A 602 -3.92 -38.42 -29.98
N PRO A 603 -5.22 -38.77 -29.89
CA PRO A 603 -6.24 -37.89 -29.31
C PRO A 603 -6.11 -37.72 -27.79
N LEU A 604 -5.29 -38.55 -27.13
CA LEU A 604 -4.97 -38.45 -25.70
C LEU A 604 -3.63 -37.76 -25.42
N GLY A 605 -2.92 -37.32 -26.47
CA GLY A 605 -1.65 -36.62 -26.39
C GLY A 605 -0.55 -37.30 -27.20
N SER A 606 0.12 -36.57 -28.10
CA SER A 606 1.28 -37.02 -28.90
C SER A 606 2.63 -36.58 -28.33
N GLY A 607 2.64 -35.71 -27.32
CA GLY A 607 3.86 -35.24 -26.68
C GLY A 607 3.57 -34.27 -25.53
N GLN A 608 4.41 -34.32 -24.50
CA GLN A 608 4.31 -33.48 -23.32
C GLN A 608 5.70 -33.00 -22.91
N ALA A 609 5.82 -31.75 -22.48
CA ALA A 609 7.07 -31.22 -21.97
C ALA A 609 6.84 -30.15 -20.90
N VAL A 610 7.75 -30.10 -19.92
CA VAL A 610 7.74 -29.07 -18.88
C VAL A 610 8.12 -27.72 -19.49
N ILE A 611 7.37 -26.69 -19.12
CA ILE A 611 7.64 -25.30 -19.45
C ILE A 611 8.55 -24.74 -18.35
N VAL A 612 9.85 -24.58 -18.65
CA VAL A 612 10.83 -24.07 -17.68
C VAL A 612 11.36 -22.71 -18.12
N PRO A 613 11.14 -21.64 -17.34
CA PRO A 613 11.68 -20.31 -17.64
C PRO A 613 13.17 -20.15 -17.27
N TYR A 614 13.80 -21.18 -16.67
CA TYR A 614 15.20 -21.24 -16.27
C TYR A 614 15.80 -22.57 -16.77
N PRO A 615 17.02 -22.59 -17.35
CA PRO A 615 17.72 -23.83 -17.64
C PRO A 615 18.20 -24.56 -16.37
#